data_AF-A0A2N1U6Q9-F1
#
_entry.id   AF-A0A2N1U6Q9-F1
#
_cell.length_a   1.000
_cell.length_b   1.000
_cell.length_c   1.000
_cell.angle_alpha   90.00
_cell.angle_beta   90.00
_cell.angle_gamma   90.00
#
_symmetry.space_group_name_H-M   'P 1'
#
loop_
_entity.id
_entity.type
_entity.pdbx_description
1 polymer ?
#
loop_
_entity_poly.entity_id
_entity_poly.type
_entity_poly.pdbx_seq_one_letter_code
_entity_poly.pdbx_strand_id
1 'polypeptide(L)'
;MEHTLAGLRRRMELIADVDLMPSSFFDKFNVRLVAFLESIKRVTIHAGKKADIKTIELGDWVKDHLLLFDMGFFKGSLFHNIKRWGGHFITRLKSNMNTEIIANNRPCRGKAIDLVGKKLKDV
;
A
#
# COMPACT_ATOMS: atom_id res chain seq x y z
N MET A 1 1.43 -16.29 13.62
CA MET A 1 2.69 -16.16 12.86
C MET A 1 3.04 -14.68 12.87
N GLU A 2 4.04 -14.27 13.64
CA GLU A 2 4.35 -12.84 13.78
C GLU A 2 5.00 -12.29 12.51
N HIS A 3 4.39 -11.25 11.94
CA HIS A 3 4.86 -10.55 10.74
C HIS A 3 5.91 -9.49 11.11
N THR A 4 7.00 -9.90 11.76
CA THR A 4 8.05 -9.00 12.24
C THR A 4 9.21 -8.93 11.23
N LEU A 5 9.92 -7.80 11.21
CA LEU A 5 11.12 -7.62 10.38
C LEU A 5 12.20 -8.66 10.71
N ALA A 6 12.31 -9.05 11.99
CA ALA A 6 13.19 -10.14 12.42
C ALA A 6 12.77 -11.49 11.83
N GLY A 7 11.46 -11.76 11.76
CA GLY A 7 10.93 -12.96 11.11
C GLY A 7 11.20 -12.98 9.60
N LEU A 8 11.14 -11.82 8.94
CA LEU A 8 11.49 -11.69 7.52
C LEU A 8 12.99 -11.94 7.27
N ARG A 9 13.88 -11.37 8.09
CA ARG A 9 15.33 -11.61 8.03
C ARG A 9 15.65 -13.10 8.15
N ARG A 10 15.13 -13.79 9.17
CA ARG A 10 15.36 -15.23 9.38
C ARG A 10 14.92 -16.08 8.18
N ARG A 11 13.80 -15.75 7.55
CA ARG A 11 13.35 -16.45 6.34
C ARG A 11 14.26 -16.22 5.14
N MET A 12 14.81 -15.01 5.02
CA MET A 12 15.79 -14.72 3.98
C MET A 12 17.09 -15.50 4.20
N GLU A 13 17.60 -15.54 5.44
CA GLU A 13 18.79 -16.32 5.81
C GLU A 13 18.60 -17.81 5.45
N LEU A 14 17.43 -18.38 5.75
CA LEU A 14 17.08 -19.77 5.41
C LEU A 14 17.00 -20.04 3.91
N ILE A 15 16.41 -19.12 3.15
CA ILE A 15 16.16 -19.33 1.71
C ILE A 15 17.40 -19.02 0.86
N ALA A 16 18.19 -18.03 1.27
CA ALA A 16 19.36 -17.56 0.52
C ALA A 16 20.69 -18.12 1.07
N ASP A 17 20.65 -18.96 2.11
CA ASP A 17 21.80 -19.60 2.77
C ASP A 17 22.92 -18.60 3.11
N VAL A 18 22.54 -17.51 3.79
CA VAL A 18 23.46 -16.44 4.19
C VAL A 18 23.17 -15.98 5.61
N ASP A 19 24.21 -15.69 6.39
CA ASP A 19 24.08 -15.04 7.70
C ASP A 19 24.07 -13.51 7.52
N LEU A 20 22.98 -12.86 7.94
CA LEU A 20 22.77 -11.42 7.74
C LEU A 20 22.77 -10.72 9.08
N MET A 21 23.79 -9.91 9.36
CA MET A 21 23.75 -9.00 10.51
C MET A 21 22.48 -8.12 10.45
N PRO A 22 21.79 -7.89 11.59
CA PRO A 22 20.56 -7.09 11.61
C PRO A 22 20.72 -5.69 11.00
N SER A 23 21.89 -5.06 11.18
CA SER A 23 22.22 -3.77 10.57
C SER A 23 22.33 -3.85 9.04
N SER A 24 22.92 -4.91 8.51
CA SER A 24 23.07 -5.15 7.07
C SER A 24 21.77 -5.55 6.37
N PHE A 25 20.76 -6.00 7.12
CA PHE A 25 19.44 -6.33 6.56
C PHE A 25 18.65 -5.07 6.14
N PHE A 26 18.86 -3.96 6.84
CA PHE A 26 18.22 -2.67 6.52
C PHE A 26 19.05 -1.80 5.58
N ASP A 27 20.30 -2.18 5.31
CA ASP A 27 21.15 -1.44 4.40
C ASP A 27 20.73 -1.69 2.94
N LYS A 28 20.59 -0.57 2.20
CA LYS A 28 20.17 -0.43 0.79
C LYS A 28 19.82 -1.75 0.09
N PHE A 29 18.51 -2.03 -0.07
CA PHE A 29 17.90 -3.07 -0.92
C PHE A 29 18.90 -3.85 -1.79
N ASN A 30 19.67 -4.74 -1.16
CA ASN A 30 20.74 -5.41 -1.87
C ASN A 30 20.13 -6.44 -2.83
N VAL A 31 20.88 -6.83 -3.86
CA VAL A 31 20.38 -7.71 -4.95
C VAL A 31 19.74 -8.99 -4.40
N ARG A 32 20.26 -9.53 -3.29
CA ARG A 32 19.73 -10.74 -2.64
C ARG A 32 18.41 -10.48 -1.95
N LEU A 33 18.26 -9.36 -1.22
CA LEU A 33 17.00 -8.98 -0.58
C LEU A 33 15.92 -8.70 -1.62
N VAL A 34 16.29 -8.09 -2.75
CA VAL A 34 15.38 -7.88 -3.88
C VAL A 34 14.91 -9.22 -4.45
N ALA A 35 15.84 -10.10 -4.82
CA ALA A 35 15.51 -11.42 -5.38
C ALA A 35 14.67 -12.27 -4.41
N PHE A 36 14.97 -12.19 -3.10
CA PHE A 36 14.17 -12.82 -2.06
C PHE A 36 12.77 -12.23 -2.00
N LEU A 37 12.63 -10.91 -1.92
CA LEU A 37 11.33 -10.24 -1.89
C LEU A 37 10.48 -10.55 -3.14
N GLU A 38 11.10 -10.64 -4.31
CA GLU A 38 10.48 -11.06 -5.58
C GLU A 38 10.01 -12.53 -5.57
N SER A 39 10.66 -13.41 -4.81
CA SER A 39 10.29 -14.83 -4.74
C SER A 39 9.12 -15.12 -3.79
N ILE A 40 8.96 -14.32 -2.73
CA ILE A 40 7.86 -14.44 -1.75
C ILE A 40 6.70 -13.48 -1.99
N LYS A 41 6.88 -12.41 -2.78
CA LYS A 41 5.84 -11.45 -3.17
C LYS A 41 6.09 -10.94 -4.59
N ARG A 42 5.04 -10.53 -5.30
CA ARG A 42 5.19 -9.70 -6.51
C ARG A 42 5.71 -8.32 -6.09
N VAL A 43 7.03 -8.16 -6.05
CA VAL A 43 7.71 -6.91 -5.75
C VAL A 43 8.25 -6.33 -7.05
N THR A 44 8.10 -5.01 -7.22
CA THR A 44 8.65 -4.30 -8.37
C THR A 44 9.40 -3.09 -7.85
N ILE A 45 10.67 -2.99 -8.23
CA ILE A 45 11.56 -1.92 -7.77
C ILE A 45 11.82 -0.96 -8.93
N HIS A 46 11.69 0.33 -8.65
CA HIS A 46 11.95 1.39 -9.61
C HIS A 46 13.06 2.30 -9.12
N ALA A 47 13.82 2.88 -10.05
CA ALA A 47 14.80 3.91 -9.71
C ALA A 47 14.10 5.12 -9.08
N GLY A 48 14.65 5.66 -7.99
CA GLY A 48 14.05 6.76 -7.22
C GLY A 48 13.82 8.07 -7.99
N LYS A 49 14.36 8.21 -9.21
CA LYS A 49 14.04 9.36 -10.09
C LYS A 49 12.64 9.28 -10.70
N LYS A 50 12.01 8.10 -10.70
CA LYS A 50 10.70 7.88 -11.31
C LYS A 50 9.64 8.26 -10.28
N ALA A 51 8.77 9.21 -10.64
CA ALA A 51 7.64 9.56 -9.80
C ALA A 51 6.78 8.32 -9.51
N ASP A 52 6.38 8.15 -8.24
CA ASP A 52 5.67 6.96 -7.76
C ASP A 52 4.46 6.62 -8.62
N ILE A 53 3.67 7.61 -9.02
CA ILE A 53 2.50 7.38 -9.85
C ILE A 53 2.77 6.73 -11.22
N LYS A 54 4.00 6.83 -11.74
CA LYS A 54 4.41 6.19 -13.00
C LYS A 54 4.88 4.76 -12.81
N THR A 55 4.98 4.28 -11.57
CA THR A 55 5.45 2.92 -11.24
C THR A 55 4.36 1.87 -11.41
N ILE A 56 3.08 2.28 -11.36
CA ILE A 56 1.96 1.35 -11.46
C ILE A 56 1.36 1.34 -12.86
N GLU A 57 1.20 0.14 -13.39
CA GLU A 57 0.42 -0.14 -14.60
C GLU A 57 -0.77 -1.00 -14.21
N LEU A 58 -1.97 -0.43 -14.36
CA LEU A 58 -3.21 -1.13 -14.06
C LEU A 58 -3.56 -2.08 -15.22
N GLY A 59 -4.11 -3.24 -14.89
CA GLY A 59 -4.65 -4.20 -15.86
C GLY A 59 -5.59 -5.19 -15.17
N ASP A 60 -5.94 -6.27 -15.85
CA ASP A 60 -6.92 -7.27 -15.39
C ASP A 60 -6.66 -7.80 -13.98
N TRP A 61 -5.39 -7.84 -13.55
CA TRP A 61 -5.00 -8.28 -12.22
C TRP A 61 -5.59 -7.44 -11.08
N VAL A 62 -6.04 -6.22 -11.37
CA VAL A 62 -6.62 -5.28 -10.39
C VAL A 62 -8.01 -5.72 -9.93
N LYS A 63 -8.73 -6.48 -10.76
CA LYS A 63 -10.09 -6.93 -10.46
C LYS A 63 -10.14 -7.70 -9.15
N ASP A 64 -11.11 -7.37 -8.29
CA ASP A 64 -11.33 -8.01 -6.98
C ASP A 64 -10.17 -7.86 -5.97
N HIS A 65 -9.18 -7.00 -6.26
CA HIS A 65 -8.06 -6.71 -5.37
C HIS A 65 -8.23 -5.36 -4.65
N LEU A 66 -7.70 -5.28 -3.42
CA LEU A 66 -7.62 -4.06 -2.63
C LEU A 66 -6.20 -3.48 -2.68
N LEU A 67 -6.04 -2.33 -3.31
CA LEU A 67 -4.76 -1.64 -3.44
C LEU A 67 -4.57 -0.63 -2.30
N LEU A 68 -3.44 -0.72 -1.59
CA LEU A 68 -3.09 0.23 -0.53
C LEU A 68 -2.06 1.24 -1.06
N PHE A 69 -2.45 2.51 -1.08
CA PHE A 69 -1.63 3.60 -1.61
C PHE A 69 -1.30 4.65 -0.58
N ASP A 70 -0.13 5.25 -0.72
CA ASP A 70 0.25 6.47 -0.02
C ASP A 70 -0.18 7.73 -0.82
N MET A 71 0.34 8.91 -0.44
CA MET A 71 0.04 10.17 -1.13
C MET A 71 0.72 10.32 -2.50
N GLY A 72 1.80 9.59 -2.80
CA GLY A 72 2.49 9.60 -4.09
C GLY A 72 1.62 9.10 -5.25
N PHE A 73 0.59 8.32 -4.95
CA PHE A 73 -0.39 7.81 -5.92
C PHE A 73 -1.73 8.58 -5.92
N PHE A 74 -1.83 9.70 -5.19
CA PHE A 74 -3.10 10.42 -5.03
C PHE A 74 -3.49 11.20 -6.29
N LYS A 75 -4.16 10.52 -7.24
CA LYS A 75 -4.65 11.10 -8.50
C LYS A 75 -6.01 10.53 -8.88
N GLY A 76 -7.00 11.42 -9.09
CA GLY A 76 -8.37 11.02 -9.41
C GLY A 76 -8.50 10.11 -10.63
N SER A 77 -7.69 10.33 -11.68
CA SER A 77 -7.70 9.47 -12.88
C SER A 77 -7.27 8.04 -12.58
N LEU A 78 -6.32 7.83 -11.65
CA LEU A 78 -5.88 6.50 -11.23
C LEU A 78 -7.02 5.78 -10.52
N PHE A 79 -7.70 6.45 -9.59
CA PHE A 79 -8.82 5.91 -8.84
C PHE A 79 -10.02 5.57 -9.74
N HIS A 80 -10.31 6.42 -10.72
CA HIS A 80 -11.32 6.15 -11.73
C HIS A 80 -11.00 4.87 -12.51
N ASN A 81 -9.75 4.70 -12.95
CA ASN A 81 -9.33 3.51 -13.68
C ASN A 81 -9.37 2.24 -12.82
N ILE A 82 -8.97 2.29 -11.55
CA ILE A 82 -9.09 1.14 -10.62
C ILE A 82 -10.54 0.70 -10.51
N LYS A 83 -11.47 1.65 -10.33
CA LYS A 83 -12.90 1.35 -10.28
C LYS A 83 -13.40 0.76 -11.60
N ARG A 84 -12.96 1.29 -12.75
CA ARG A 84 -13.30 0.77 -14.09
C ARG A 84 -12.86 -0.68 -14.28
N TRP A 85 -11.70 -1.06 -13.73
CA TRP A 85 -11.18 -2.43 -13.73
C TRP A 85 -11.83 -3.34 -12.69
N GLY A 86 -12.77 -2.85 -11.87
CA GLY A 86 -13.41 -3.63 -10.81
C GLY A 86 -12.51 -3.88 -9.60
N GLY A 87 -11.47 -3.05 -9.41
CA GLY A 87 -10.65 -3.08 -8.22
C GLY A 87 -11.13 -2.14 -7.13
N HIS A 88 -10.51 -2.27 -5.97
CA HIS A 88 -10.74 -1.44 -4.78
C HIS A 88 -9.44 -0.76 -4.35
N PHE A 89 -9.53 0.35 -3.62
CA PHE A 89 -8.35 1.01 -3.09
C PHE A 89 -8.59 1.65 -1.72
N ILE A 90 -7.52 1.73 -0.94
CA ILE A 90 -7.40 2.57 0.25
C ILE A 90 -6.23 3.51 0.01
N THR A 91 -6.45 4.81 0.23
CA THR A 91 -5.41 5.81 0.11
C THR A 91 -5.50 6.79 1.26
N ARG A 92 -4.36 7.39 1.62
CA ARG A 92 -4.34 8.55 2.48
C ARG A 92 -4.98 9.73 1.76
N LEU A 93 -5.89 10.45 2.42
CA LEU A 93 -6.44 11.68 1.88
C LEU A 93 -5.46 12.85 2.08
N LYS A 94 -5.35 13.74 1.08
CA LYS A 94 -4.60 14.99 1.24
C LYS A 94 -5.27 15.89 2.28
N SER A 95 -4.49 16.53 3.14
CA SER A 95 -4.97 17.38 4.24
C SER A 95 -5.80 18.58 3.80
N ASN A 96 -5.57 19.07 2.58
CA ASN A 96 -6.31 20.20 2.03
C ASN A 96 -7.70 19.82 1.49
N MET A 97 -8.00 18.54 1.32
CA MET A 97 -9.28 18.06 0.79
C MET A 97 -10.40 18.24 1.80
N ASN A 98 -11.59 18.60 1.31
CA ASN A 98 -12.82 18.62 2.09
C ASN A 98 -13.91 17.84 1.35
N THR A 99 -13.68 16.55 1.15
CA THR A 99 -14.61 15.68 0.42
C THR A 99 -15.80 15.30 1.28
N GLU A 100 -16.91 14.98 0.62
CA GLU A 100 -18.10 14.46 1.27
C GLU A 100 -17.93 12.99 1.65
N ILE A 101 -18.39 12.64 2.84
CA ILE A 101 -18.40 11.27 3.32
C ILE A 101 -19.68 10.61 2.78
N ILE A 102 -19.52 9.63 1.89
CA ILE A 102 -20.67 8.95 1.24
C ILE A 102 -21.14 7.70 1.99
N ALA A 103 -20.28 7.14 2.83
CA ALA A 103 -20.55 5.90 3.55
C ALA A 103 -19.68 5.80 4.80
N ASN A 104 -20.21 5.16 5.83
CA ASN A 104 -19.46 4.78 7.02
C ASN A 104 -19.35 3.26 7.09
N ASN A 105 -18.12 2.73 6.95
CA ASN A 105 -17.86 1.30 6.96
C ASN A 105 -17.65 0.73 8.38
N ARG A 106 -17.79 1.56 9.44
CA ARG A 106 -17.67 1.11 10.83
C ARG A 106 -19.05 1.05 11.49
N PRO A 107 -19.41 -0.09 12.11
CA PRO A 107 -20.50 -0.11 13.08
C PRO A 107 -20.01 0.57 14.36
N CYS A 108 -20.48 1.77 14.67
CA CYS A 108 -20.13 2.46 15.91
C CYS A 108 -21.12 2.11 17.02
N ARG A 109 -20.62 1.79 18.23
CA ARG A 109 -21.42 1.57 19.45
C ARG A 109 -21.38 2.86 20.29
N GLY A 110 -22.53 3.42 20.69
CA GLY A 110 -22.62 4.66 21.48
C GLY A 110 -23.13 5.87 20.69
N LYS A 111 -22.83 7.10 21.16
CA LYS A 111 -23.24 8.38 20.53
C LYS A 111 -22.40 8.72 19.29
N ALA A 112 -22.42 7.86 18.27
CA ALA A 112 -21.74 8.14 17.02
C ALA A 112 -22.45 9.28 16.26
N ILE A 113 -21.67 10.25 15.78
CA ILE A 113 -22.18 11.30 14.89
C ILE A 113 -22.49 10.66 13.54
N ASP A 114 -23.63 11.01 12.94
CA ASP A 114 -23.91 10.63 11.56
C ASP A 114 -22.96 11.38 10.62
N LEU A 115 -22.11 10.62 9.93
CA LEU A 115 -21.05 11.16 9.08
C LEU A 115 -21.49 11.32 7.63
N VAL A 116 -22.48 10.56 7.18
CA VAL A 116 -22.85 10.52 5.75
C VAL A 116 -23.44 11.88 5.33
N GLY A 117 -23.00 12.39 4.19
CA GLY A 117 -23.40 13.71 3.68
C GLY A 117 -22.64 14.90 4.27
N LYS A 118 -21.87 14.72 5.34
CA LYS A 118 -21.00 15.78 5.90
C LYS A 118 -19.70 15.88 5.11
N LYS A 119 -19.06 17.06 5.13
CA LYS A 119 -17.69 17.21 4.63
C LYS A 119 -16.70 16.80 5.72
N LEU A 120 -15.54 16.31 5.29
CA LEU A 120 -14.53 15.79 6.21
C LEU A 120 -14.04 16.81 7.25
N LYS A 121 -14.03 18.11 6.93
CA LYS A 121 -13.61 19.17 7.86
C LYS A 121 -14.72 19.62 8.82
N ASP A 122 -15.96 19.15 8.61
CA ASP A 122 -17.12 19.52 9.44
C ASP A 122 -17.38 18.48 10.56
N VAL A 123 -16.54 17.45 10.67
CA VAL A 123 -16.65 16.32 11.61
C VAL A 123 -15.44 16.17 12.52
#